data_AF-A0A830FFQ1-F1
#
_entry.id   AF-A0A830FFQ1-F1
#
_cell.length_a   1.000
_cell.length_b   1.000
_cell.length_c   1.000
_cell.angle_alpha   90.00
_cell.angle_beta   90.00
_cell.angle_gamma   90.00
#
_symmetry.space_group_name_H-M   'P 1'
#
loop_
_entity.id
_entity.type
_entity.pdbx_description
1 polymer ?
#
loop_
_entity_poly.entity_id
_entity_poly.type
_entity_poly.pdbx_seq_one_letter_code
_entity_poly.pdbx_strand_id
1 'polypeptide(L)'
;MDRISQNRRFVLTGACAAIVSVAGCSGTESNTEYPTATAEPDTVEDGDAEMTADIVDGFSDGSPARLEIAYTNTADEERSVSFGPTPPFSEYWSADSDLVIIPDDQSAISAVNATGETGEQPSNTPEETIVPSEAQDGCWKARSQFASWERQRTVTLPSGDTVKETYSVLSQTESRGCLAEGTYRFSQQSYFEDGSSWGFSIRLGQP
;
A
#
# COMPACT_ATOMS: atom_id res chain seq x y z
N MET A 1 -11.57 -84.40 9.94
CA MET A 1 -10.16 -84.53 9.50
C MET A 1 -9.62 -83.10 9.45
N ASP A 2 -9.23 -82.55 10.60
CA ASP A 2 -7.83 -82.54 11.12
C ASP A 2 -7.04 -81.40 10.44
N ARG A 3 -6.45 -80.41 11.12
CA ARG A 3 -5.77 -80.40 12.42
C ARG A 3 -5.85 -79.06 13.15
N ILE A 4 -5.69 -79.20 14.45
CA ILE A 4 -5.46 -78.22 15.53
C ILE A 4 -3.97 -77.77 15.56
N SER A 5 -3.71 -76.64 16.24
CA SER A 5 -2.43 -76.20 16.89
C SER A 5 -1.51 -75.33 16.01
N GLN A 6 -1.00 -74.16 16.43
CA GLN A 6 -0.34 -73.89 17.72
C GLN A 6 -0.12 -72.38 18.03
N ASN A 7 -0.46 -71.99 19.26
CA ASN A 7 0.14 -70.98 20.15
C ASN A 7 1.28 -70.07 19.68
N ARG A 8 1.18 -68.78 20.03
CA ARG A 8 2.09 -68.14 21.01
C ARG A 8 1.50 -66.83 21.56
N ARG A 9 1.23 -66.84 22.88
CA ARG A 9 0.99 -65.66 23.70
C ARG A 9 2.27 -64.84 23.81
N PHE A 10 2.18 -63.53 23.65
CA PHE A 10 3.13 -62.60 24.28
C PHE A 10 2.30 -61.51 24.96
N VAL A 11 2.31 -61.55 26.29
CA VAL A 11 1.78 -60.50 27.17
C VAL A 11 2.94 -59.53 27.40
N LEU A 12 2.78 -58.28 27.03
CA LEU A 12 3.59 -57.19 27.54
C LEU A 12 2.65 -56.13 28.12
N THR A 13 2.48 -56.26 29.43
CA THR A 13 2.02 -55.23 30.33
C THR A 13 3.01 -54.08 30.28
N GLY A 14 2.58 -52.93 29.75
CA GLY A 14 3.36 -51.70 29.73
C GLY A 14 2.43 -50.53 30.01
N ALA A 15 2.19 -50.27 31.29
CA ALA A 15 1.59 -49.02 31.73
C ALA A 15 2.67 -47.94 31.67
N CYS A 16 2.51 -46.98 30.75
CA CYS A 16 3.14 -45.67 30.84
C CYS A 16 2.04 -44.62 30.76
N ALA A 17 1.64 -44.14 31.94
CA ALA A 17 0.97 -42.86 32.06
C ALA A 17 2.01 -41.77 31.77
N ALA A 18 1.78 -40.98 30.72
CA ALA A 18 2.47 -39.71 30.52
C ALA A 18 1.42 -38.65 30.17
N ILE A 19 1.35 -37.66 31.03
CA ILE A 19 0.46 -36.51 31.02
C ILE A 19 0.87 -35.64 29.83
N VAL A 20 0.02 -35.54 28.80
CA VAL A 20 0.14 -34.45 27.83
C VAL A 20 -0.82 -33.38 28.30
N SER A 21 -0.30 -32.48 29.13
CA SER A 21 -0.90 -31.17 29.34
C SER A 21 -0.97 -30.53 27.96
N VAL A 22 -2.17 -30.48 27.38
CA VAL A 22 -2.44 -29.66 26.21
C VAL A 22 -2.34 -28.22 26.71
N ALA A 23 -1.12 -27.68 26.75
CA ALA A 23 -0.91 -26.26 26.87
C ALA A 23 -1.49 -25.69 25.57
N GLY A 24 -2.73 -25.21 25.66
CA GLY A 24 -3.37 -24.48 24.59
C GLY A 24 -2.43 -23.33 24.23
N CYS A 25 -1.88 -23.38 23.02
CA CYS A 25 -1.43 -22.19 22.34
C CYS A 25 -2.65 -21.29 22.21
N SER A 26 -2.91 -20.50 23.25
CA SER A 26 -3.71 -19.29 23.13
C SER A 26 -2.82 -18.34 22.35
N GLY A 27 -2.79 -18.55 21.02
CA GLY A 27 -2.39 -17.50 20.12
C GLY A 27 -3.40 -16.39 20.37
N THR A 28 -2.97 -15.36 21.09
CA THR A 28 -3.69 -14.10 21.09
C THR A 28 -3.66 -13.65 19.65
N GLU A 29 -4.73 -13.92 18.91
CA GLU A 29 -5.03 -13.22 17.66
C GLU A 29 -5.11 -11.74 18.07
N SER A 30 -4.03 -11.01 17.83
CA SER A 30 -4.07 -9.54 17.89
C SER A 30 -5.07 -9.14 16.83
N ASN A 31 -6.30 -8.86 17.26
CA ASN A 31 -7.31 -8.29 16.38
C ASN A 31 -6.99 -6.79 16.25
N THR A 32 -5.95 -6.46 15.48
CA THR A 32 -5.64 -5.07 15.16
C THR A 32 -6.75 -4.56 14.27
N GLU A 33 -7.59 -3.68 14.79
CA GLU A 33 -8.66 -3.08 14.00
C GLU A 33 -8.08 -1.91 13.18
N TYR A 34 -7.98 -2.12 11.86
CA TYR A 34 -7.53 -1.09 10.93
C TYR A 34 -8.72 -0.28 10.40
N PRO A 35 -8.53 1.01 10.05
CA PRO A 35 -9.59 1.81 9.45
C PRO A 35 -10.02 1.23 8.10
N THR A 36 -11.29 1.42 7.76
CA THR A 36 -11.75 1.20 6.38
C THR A 36 -11.25 2.36 5.50
N ALA A 37 -10.89 2.08 4.24
CA ALA A 37 -10.40 3.07 3.31
C ALA A 37 -11.24 3.06 2.02
N THR A 38 -11.60 4.25 1.55
CA THR A 38 -12.26 4.47 0.25
C THR A 38 -11.63 5.67 -0.44
N ALA A 39 -11.62 5.67 -1.77
CA ALA A 39 -11.10 6.77 -2.57
C ALA A 39 -12.20 7.31 -3.49
N GLU A 40 -12.22 8.63 -3.67
CA GLU A 40 -13.18 9.35 -4.50
C GLU A 40 -12.41 10.32 -5.41
N PRO A 41 -12.31 10.04 -6.73
CA PRO A 41 -11.64 10.92 -7.68
C PRO A 41 -12.49 12.15 -7.99
N ASP A 42 -11.83 13.26 -8.31
CA ASP A 42 -12.51 14.40 -8.92
C ASP A 42 -12.98 14.05 -10.33
N THR A 43 -14.07 14.69 -10.74
CA THR A 43 -14.48 14.70 -12.15
C THR A 43 -13.44 15.43 -12.99
N VAL A 44 -13.07 14.83 -14.13
CA VAL A 44 -12.24 15.45 -15.15
C VAL A 44 -13.17 16.17 -16.14
N GLU A 45 -12.94 17.47 -16.35
CA GLU A 45 -13.72 18.27 -17.31
C GLU A 45 -13.23 18.08 -18.76
N ASP A 46 -12.00 17.58 -18.95
CA ASP A 46 -11.49 17.16 -20.26
C ASP A 46 -12.22 15.88 -20.70
N GLY A 47 -13.15 16.01 -21.67
CA GLY A 47 -13.94 14.88 -22.18
C GLY A 47 -13.13 13.78 -22.88
N ASP A 48 -11.85 14.06 -23.17
CA ASP A 48 -10.93 13.17 -23.87
C ASP A 48 -9.92 12.51 -22.89
N ALA A 49 -10.18 12.58 -21.58
CA ALA A 49 -9.44 11.84 -20.57
C ALA A 49 -10.34 11.37 -19.42
N GLU A 50 -10.00 10.23 -18.85
CA GLU A 50 -10.60 9.72 -17.62
C GLU A 50 -9.52 9.52 -16.56
N MET A 51 -9.83 9.88 -15.32
CA MET A 51 -8.97 9.65 -14.15
C MET A 51 -9.75 8.89 -13.08
N THR A 52 -9.16 7.81 -12.56
CA THR A 52 -9.73 7.05 -11.44
C THR A 52 -8.77 6.98 -10.26
N ALA A 53 -9.33 6.77 -9.07
CA ALA A 53 -8.59 6.55 -7.84
C ALA A 53 -9.38 5.54 -6.99
N ASP A 54 -8.83 4.35 -6.82
CA ASP A 54 -9.54 3.21 -6.23
C ASP A 54 -8.70 2.54 -5.14
N ILE A 55 -9.31 2.25 -3.99
CA ILE A 55 -8.68 1.38 -2.99
C ILE A 55 -8.83 -0.07 -3.47
N VAL A 56 -7.74 -0.66 -3.93
CA VAL A 56 -7.71 -2.02 -4.49
C VAL A 56 -7.48 -3.10 -3.42
N ASP A 57 -6.80 -2.74 -2.34
CA ASP A 57 -6.65 -3.58 -1.14
C ASP A 57 -6.82 -2.72 0.12
N GLY A 58 -7.58 -3.20 1.09
CA GLY A 58 -7.72 -2.55 2.40
C GLY A 58 -6.51 -2.76 3.31
N PHE A 59 -6.49 -2.06 4.43
CA PHE A 59 -5.48 -2.29 5.48
C PHE A 59 -5.62 -3.69 6.09
N SER A 60 -4.49 -4.32 6.42
CA SER A 60 -4.45 -5.59 7.14
C SER A 60 -3.21 -5.69 8.02
N ASP A 61 -3.08 -6.74 8.84
CA ASP A 61 -1.85 -6.98 9.61
C ASP A 61 -0.62 -7.20 8.70
N GLY A 62 -0.84 -7.64 7.46
CA GLY A 62 0.22 -8.00 6.52
C GLY A 62 0.59 -6.89 5.53
N SER A 63 -0.26 -5.88 5.34
CA SER A 63 -0.01 -4.82 4.36
C SER A 63 -0.76 -3.52 4.65
N PRO A 64 -0.21 -2.36 4.25
CA PRO A 64 -0.98 -1.13 4.18
C PRO A 64 -2.11 -1.25 3.14
N ALA A 65 -3.08 -0.34 3.20
CA ALA A 65 -4.04 -0.20 2.09
C ALA A 65 -3.32 0.21 0.81
N ARG A 66 -3.85 -0.23 -0.31
CA ARG A 66 -3.31 -0.02 -1.66
C ARG A 66 -4.29 0.81 -2.47
N LEU A 67 -3.80 1.91 -3.03
CA LEU A 67 -4.53 2.82 -3.90
C LEU A 67 -4.02 2.63 -5.33
N GLU A 68 -4.87 2.32 -6.29
CA GLU A 68 -4.53 2.42 -7.73
C GLU A 68 -5.05 3.75 -8.27
N ILE A 69 -4.21 4.47 -9.01
CA ILE A 69 -4.61 5.66 -9.76
C ILE A 69 -4.35 5.37 -11.23
N ALA A 70 -5.33 5.66 -12.08
CA ALA A 70 -5.25 5.46 -13.52
C ALA A 70 -5.60 6.74 -14.30
N TYR A 71 -4.89 6.96 -15.41
CA TYR A 71 -5.23 7.92 -16.47
C TYR A 71 -5.52 7.11 -17.73
N THR A 72 -6.68 7.32 -18.34
CA THR A 72 -7.07 6.68 -19.61
C THR A 72 -7.27 7.75 -20.69
N ASN A 73 -6.66 7.55 -21.85
CA ASN A 73 -6.94 8.39 -23.03
C ASN A 73 -8.27 7.96 -23.66
N THR A 74 -9.33 8.75 -23.49
CA THR A 74 -10.66 8.47 -24.05
C THR A 74 -10.91 9.13 -25.40
N ALA A 75 -9.95 9.93 -25.90
CA ALA A 75 -9.99 10.48 -27.25
C ALA A 75 -9.98 9.37 -28.31
N ASP A 76 -10.47 9.68 -29.52
CA ASP A 76 -10.37 8.80 -30.69
C ASP A 76 -8.93 8.77 -31.28
N GLU A 77 -8.01 9.59 -30.78
CA GLU A 77 -6.66 9.77 -31.29
C GLU A 77 -5.58 9.53 -30.23
N GLU A 78 -4.33 9.34 -30.66
CA GLU A 78 -3.17 9.24 -29.77
C GLU A 78 -2.88 10.59 -29.10
N ARG A 79 -2.62 10.58 -27.79
CA ARG A 79 -2.25 11.76 -27.02
C ARG A 79 -0.88 11.59 -26.37
N SER A 80 -0.09 12.66 -26.33
CA SER A 80 1.14 12.72 -25.53
C SER A 80 0.91 13.61 -24.32
N VAL A 81 0.97 13.02 -23.12
CA VAL A 81 0.67 13.69 -21.86
C VAL A 81 1.95 13.78 -21.04
N SER A 82 2.23 14.95 -20.47
CA SER A 82 3.44 15.17 -19.65
C SER A 82 3.09 15.13 -18.18
N PHE A 83 3.45 14.05 -17.51
CA PHE A 83 3.22 13.83 -16.09
C PHE A 83 4.39 14.34 -15.23
N GLY A 84 4.19 14.32 -13.92
CA GLY A 84 5.27 14.34 -12.94
C GLY A 84 6.12 13.06 -12.98
N PRO A 85 7.01 12.88 -11.99
CA PRO A 85 7.98 11.79 -12.01
C PRO A 85 7.38 10.39 -11.81
N THR A 86 6.14 10.27 -11.31
CA THR A 86 5.38 9.02 -11.18
C THR A 86 4.01 9.16 -11.83
N PRO A 87 3.88 8.92 -13.14
CA PRO A 87 2.58 8.94 -13.79
C PRO A 87 1.65 7.85 -13.22
N PRO A 88 0.34 8.11 -13.07
CA PRO A 88 -0.35 9.34 -13.46
C PRO A 88 -0.41 10.42 -12.37
N PHE A 89 0.13 10.20 -11.16
CA PHE A 89 0.01 11.13 -10.05
C PHE A 89 1.28 11.23 -9.20
N SER A 90 1.76 12.45 -8.93
CA SER A 90 3.07 12.69 -8.32
C SER A 90 3.05 13.59 -7.08
N GLU A 91 1.86 13.99 -6.61
CA GLU A 91 1.71 14.68 -5.32
C GLU A 91 1.49 13.66 -4.20
N TYR A 92 2.53 13.35 -3.43
CA TYR A 92 2.48 12.24 -2.46
C TYR A 92 1.89 12.62 -1.10
N TRP A 93 1.69 13.92 -0.86
CA TRP A 93 1.24 14.46 0.41
C TRP A 93 -0.21 14.92 0.33
N SER A 94 -1.01 14.51 1.32
CA SER A 94 -2.32 15.13 1.52
C SER A 94 -2.16 16.61 1.91
N ALA A 95 -3.18 17.42 1.64
CA ALA A 95 -3.18 18.85 1.93
C ALA A 95 -2.83 19.19 3.39
N ASP A 96 -3.29 18.38 4.34
CA ASP A 96 -3.02 18.53 5.77
C ASP A 96 -1.74 17.80 6.24
N SER A 97 -1.08 17.07 5.35
CA SER A 97 0.18 16.37 5.61
C SER A 97 0.13 15.36 6.77
N ASP A 98 -1.00 14.69 6.97
CA ASP A 98 -1.10 13.60 7.94
C ASP A 98 -1.04 12.21 7.26
N LEU A 99 -1.50 12.15 6.00
CA LEU A 99 -1.54 10.95 5.17
C LEU A 99 -0.66 11.16 3.93
N VAL A 100 0.10 10.12 3.58
CA VAL A 100 0.95 10.06 2.39
C VAL A 100 0.64 8.82 1.57
N ILE A 101 0.88 8.92 0.26
CA ILE A 101 0.80 7.81 -0.67
C ILE A 101 2.18 7.56 -1.26
N ILE A 102 2.67 6.32 -1.17
CA ILE A 102 4.02 5.97 -1.65
C ILE A 102 3.88 5.06 -2.88
N PRO A 103 4.32 5.48 -4.07
CA PRO A 103 4.22 4.66 -5.29
C PRO A 103 5.01 3.36 -5.14
N ASP A 104 4.57 2.30 -5.83
CA ASP A 104 5.31 1.04 -5.90
C ASP A 104 6.62 1.25 -6.68
N ASP A 105 6.60 1.98 -7.81
CA ASP A 105 7.82 2.46 -8.48
C ASP A 105 8.41 3.66 -7.74
N GLN A 106 9.33 3.36 -6.81
CA GLN A 106 10.04 4.37 -6.03
C GLN A 106 11.26 4.96 -6.76
N SER A 107 11.46 4.71 -8.07
CA SER A 107 12.61 5.27 -8.82
C SER A 107 12.65 6.81 -8.87
N ALA A 108 11.53 7.44 -8.51
CA ALA A 108 11.28 8.87 -8.50
C ALA A 108 11.29 9.51 -7.10
N ILE A 109 11.46 8.72 -6.05
CA ILE A 109 11.55 9.20 -4.67
C ILE A 109 12.74 8.58 -3.95
N SER A 110 13.20 9.22 -2.89
CA SER A 110 14.25 8.66 -2.04
C SER A 110 13.97 9.00 -0.60
N ALA A 111 14.29 8.06 0.30
CA ALA A 111 14.35 8.36 1.72
C ALA A 111 15.35 9.50 1.98
N VAL A 112 15.00 10.36 2.92
CA VAL A 112 15.82 11.45 3.43
C VAL A 112 16.28 11.04 4.83
N ASN A 113 17.59 11.14 5.09
CA ASN A 113 18.13 10.79 6.38
C ASN A 113 17.87 11.92 7.41
N ALA A 114 18.14 11.65 8.69
CA ALA A 114 17.94 12.61 9.77
C ALA A 114 18.79 13.89 9.67
N THR A 115 19.84 13.91 8.82
CA THR A 115 20.65 15.11 8.56
C THR A 115 20.07 15.98 7.45
N GLY A 116 18.97 15.58 6.82
CA GLY A 116 18.34 16.30 5.71
C GLY A 116 19.11 16.16 4.40
N GLU A 117 20.07 15.25 4.34
CA GLU A 117 20.81 14.93 3.13
C GLU A 117 20.02 13.86 2.36
N THR A 118 19.67 14.17 1.12
CA THR A 118 19.17 13.16 0.18
C THR A 118 20.30 12.16 -0.04
N GLY A 119 20.09 10.89 0.32
CA GLY A 119 21.06 9.84 0.00
C GLY A 119 21.37 9.86 -1.50
N GLU A 120 22.66 9.80 -1.85
CA GLU A 120 23.06 9.47 -3.21
C GLU A 120 22.66 8.01 -3.46
N GLN A 121 21.51 7.78 -4.09
CA GLN A 121 20.83 6.50 -4.33
C GLN A 121 19.91 5.97 -3.20
N PRO A 122 18.84 5.22 -3.57
CA PRO A 122 18.13 4.39 -2.61
C PRO A 122 19.13 3.38 -2.03
N SER A 123 19.47 3.57 -0.77
CA SER A 123 20.35 2.66 -0.07
C SER A 123 19.53 1.46 0.40
N ASN A 124 20.07 0.25 0.19
CA ASN A 124 19.35 -1.02 0.35
C ASN A 124 19.25 -1.48 1.82
N THR A 125 19.37 -0.56 2.80
CA THR A 125 19.22 -0.93 4.20
C THR A 125 17.75 -0.87 4.61
N PRO A 126 17.27 -1.80 5.46
CA PRO A 126 15.89 -1.78 5.94
C PRO A 126 15.47 -0.47 6.64
N GLU A 127 16.44 0.28 7.15
CA GLU A 127 16.27 1.57 7.83
C GLU A 127 16.02 2.73 6.85
N GLU A 128 16.24 2.52 5.56
CA GLU A 128 16.07 3.52 4.48
C GLU A 128 14.89 3.17 3.55
N THR A 129 14.09 2.16 3.90
CA THR A 129 12.85 1.84 3.20
C THR A 129 11.75 2.81 3.65
N ILE A 130 11.03 3.43 2.71
CA ILE A 130 9.95 4.38 3.03
C ILE A 130 8.71 3.62 3.51
N VAL A 131 8.35 2.54 2.80
CA VAL A 131 7.22 1.67 3.14
C VAL A 131 7.69 0.57 4.09
N PRO A 132 7.13 0.44 5.29
CA PRO A 132 7.48 -0.65 6.20
C PRO A 132 7.03 -2.01 5.66
N SER A 133 7.76 -3.07 6.02
CA SER A 133 7.35 -4.46 5.75
C SER A 133 6.33 -5.02 6.75
N GLU A 134 6.10 -4.32 7.87
CA GLU A 134 5.21 -4.70 8.96
C GLU A 134 4.66 -3.45 9.66
N ALA A 135 3.45 -3.53 10.22
CA ALA A 135 2.86 -2.42 10.96
C ALA A 135 3.70 -2.07 12.20
N GLN A 136 3.91 -0.78 12.43
CA GLN A 136 4.68 -0.24 13.56
C GLN A 136 3.70 0.13 14.68
N ASP A 137 3.77 -0.56 15.82
CA ASP A 137 2.83 -0.39 16.95
C ASP A 137 1.34 -0.50 16.51
N GLY A 138 1.06 -1.41 15.57
CA GLY A 138 -0.28 -1.60 14.99
C GLY A 138 -0.65 -0.59 13.91
N CYS A 139 0.25 0.33 13.53
CA CYS A 139 0.01 1.37 12.54
C CYS A 139 0.83 1.20 11.26
N TRP A 140 0.19 1.42 10.11
CA TRP A 140 0.90 1.56 8.83
C TRP A 140 1.42 2.98 8.67
N LYS A 141 2.72 3.14 8.94
CA LYS A 141 3.41 4.42 9.01
C LYS A 141 4.67 4.42 8.16
N ALA A 142 4.92 5.51 7.42
CA ALA A 142 6.16 5.67 6.67
C ALA A 142 7.37 5.63 7.61
N ARG A 143 8.36 4.79 7.31
CA ARG A 143 9.56 4.59 8.13
C ARG A 143 10.54 5.75 8.05
N SER A 144 10.56 6.43 6.93
CA SER A 144 11.48 7.54 6.67
C SER A 144 10.73 8.68 6.00
N GLN A 145 11.19 9.90 6.26
CA GLN A 145 10.87 11.03 5.40
C GLN A 145 11.42 10.75 4.00
N PHE A 146 10.83 11.37 2.98
CA PHE A 146 11.25 11.16 1.61
C PHE A 146 11.16 12.46 0.82
N ALA A 147 11.97 12.54 -0.24
CA ALA A 147 11.95 13.62 -1.20
C ALA A 147 11.69 13.04 -2.59
N SER A 148 11.04 13.83 -3.43
CA SER A 148 10.84 13.52 -4.84
C SER A 148 11.78 14.35 -5.71
N TRP A 149 12.18 13.80 -6.85
CA TRP A 149 12.94 14.54 -7.85
C TRP A 149 11.98 15.09 -8.89
N GLU A 150 12.03 16.39 -9.16
CA GLU A 150 11.23 17.01 -10.22
C GLU A 150 11.77 16.59 -11.60
N ARG A 151 11.23 15.49 -12.13
CA ARG A 151 11.44 15.07 -13.51
C ARG A 151 10.09 14.84 -14.16
N GLN A 152 9.82 15.59 -15.23
CA GLN A 152 8.64 15.34 -16.05
C GLN A 152 8.83 14.05 -16.84
N ARG A 153 7.76 13.27 -16.98
CA ARG A 153 7.71 12.08 -17.85
C ARG A 153 6.61 12.28 -18.88
N THR A 154 6.98 12.33 -20.15
CA THR A 154 6.01 12.34 -21.25
C THR A 154 5.67 10.90 -21.64
N VAL A 155 4.38 10.56 -21.62
CA VAL A 155 3.85 9.26 -22.04
C VAL A 155 2.94 9.48 -23.24
N THR A 156 3.18 8.71 -24.30
CA THR A 156 2.32 8.69 -25.49
C THR A 156 1.34 7.53 -25.36
N LEU A 157 0.04 7.83 -25.38
CA LEU A 157 -1.05 6.90 -25.17
C LEU A 157 -1.93 6.87 -26.43
N PRO A 158 -2.01 5.73 -27.14
CA PRO A 158 -3.06 5.44 -28.10
C PRO A 158 -4.47 5.66 -27.51
N SER A 159 -5.48 5.73 -28.39
CA SER A 159 -6.88 5.76 -27.97
C SER A 159 -7.23 4.51 -27.15
N GLY A 160 -7.82 4.72 -25.97
CA GLY A 160 -8.19 3.67 -25.03
C GLY A 160 -7.06 3.15 -24.14
N ASP A 161 -5.81 3.55 -24.37
CA ASP A 161 -4.69 3.12 -23.55
C ASP A 161 -4.69 3.83 -22.18
N THR A 162 -4.16 3.14 -21.19
CA THR A 162 -4.17 3.56 -19.78
C THR A 162 -2.77 3.50 -19.19
N VAL A 163 -2.37 4.54 -18.46
CA VAL A 163 -1.22 4.51 -17.56
C VAL A 163 -1.72 4.49 -16.13
N LYS A 164 -1.11 3.64 -15.29
CA LYS A 164 -1.54 3.44 -13.90
C LYS A 164 -0.36 3.22 -12.98
N GLU A 165 -0.55 3.57 -11.72
CA GLU A 165 0.41 3.36 -10.63
C GLU A 165 -0.35 2.94 -9.37
N THR A 166 0.27 2.09 -8.56
CA THR A 166 -0.26 1.67 -7.27
C THR A 166 0.55 2.29 -6.15
N TYR A 167 -0.12 2.69 -5.08
CA TYR A 167 0.47 3.39 -3.95
C TYR A 167 0.13 2.69 -2.64
N SER A 168 1.08 2.69 -1.72
CA SER A 168 0.84 2.35 -0.31
C SER A 168 0.31 3.56 0.45
N VAL A 169 -0.82 3.42 1.15
CA VAL A 169 -1.40 4.47 1.99
C VAL A 169 -0.83 4.38 3.40
N LEU A 170 -0.16 5.43 3.87
CA LEU A 170 0.55 5.45 5.15
C LEU A 170 0.30 6.75 5.93
N SER A 171 0.43 6.72 7.26
CA SER A 171 0.66 7.94 8.04
C SER A 171 2.09 8.44 7.86
N GLN A 172 2.31 9.74 8.04
CA GLN A 172 3.67 10.29 8.01
C GLN A 172 4.55 9.81 9.15
N THR A 173 5.87 9.87 8.96
CA THR A 173 6.89 9.49 9.95
C THR A 173 6.81 10.31 11.25
N GLU A 174 6.36 11.56 11.19
CA GLU A 174 6.25 12.43 12.38
C GLU A 174 4.88 12.32 13.09
N SER A 175 3.92 11.58 12.52
CA SER A 175 2.59 11.42 13.12
C SER A 175 2.69 10.68 14.47
N ARG A 176 2.00 11.20 15.49
CA ARG A 176 2.07 10.69 16.88
C ARG A 176 1.28 9.40 17.13
N GLY A 177 0.53 8.91 16.15
CA GLY A 177 -0.29 7.70 16.26
C GLY A 177 -0.64 7.15 14.88
N CYS A 178 -1.56 6.18 14.86
CA CYS A 178 -2.13 5.65 13.62
C CYS A 178 -2.86 6.74 12.81
N LEU A 179 -3.17 6.42 11.56
CA LEU A 179 -4.05 7.24 10.73
C LEU A 179 -5.38 7.47 11.43
N ALA A 180 -5.77 8.74 11.57
CA ALA A 180 -7.04 9.12 12.15
C ALA A 180 -8.18 8.91 11.13
N GLU A 181 -9.40 8.73 11.63
CA GLU A 181 -10.59 8.82 10.80
C GLU A 181 -10.71 10.23 10.21
N GLY A 182 -11.13 10.33 8.95
CA GLY A 182 -11.21 11.61 8.28
C GLY A 182 -11.27 11.52 6.77
N THR A 183 -11.13 12.67 6.12
CA THR A 183 -11.05 12.79 4.67
C THR A 183 -9.77 13.54 4.34
N TYR A 184 -8.91 12.91 3.54
CA TYR A 184 -7.59 13.38 3.19
C TYR A 184 -7.57 13.73 1.72
N ARG A 185 -7.29 15.00 1.43
CA ARG A 185 -7.34 15.54 0.08
C ARG A 185 -5.97 15.50 -0.58
N PHE A 186 -5.91 14.99 -1.81
CA PHE A 186 -4.74 15.05 -2.69
C PHE A 186 -5.08 15.88 -3.90
N SER A 187 -4.17 16.76 -4.33
CA SER A 187 -4.38 17.57 -5.54
C SER A 187 -3.05 17.97 -6.14
N GLN A 188 -2.95 17.87 -7.47
CA GLN A 188 -1.79 18.36 -8.21
C GLN A 188 -2.26 19.29 -9.34
N GLN A 189 -1.36 20.13 -9.82
CA GLN A 189 -1.59 20.82 -11.10
C GLN A 189 -1.71 19.75 -12.19
N SER A 190 -2.79 19.76 -12.96
CA SER A 190 -3.05 18.68 -13.92
C SER A 190 -2.13 18.79 -15.13
N TYR A 191 -2.17 17.72 -15.92
CA TYR A 191 -1.48 17.61 -17.20
C TYR A 191 -2.42 17.89 -18.39
N PHE A 192 -3.62 18.40 -18.11
CA PHE A 192 -4.61 18.74 -19.13
C PHE A 192 -4.23 20.05 -19.83
N GLU A 193 -4.63 20.19 -21.09
CA GLU A 193 -4.26 21.32 -21.95
C GLU A 193 -4.79 22.67 -21.43
N ASP A 194 -5.85 22.64 -20.62
CA ASP A 194 -6.49 23.82 -20.01
C ASP A 194 -5.80 24.28 -18.71
N GLY A 195 -4.83 23.51 -18.20
CA GLY A 195 -4.12 23.81 -16.96
C GLY A 195 -4.97 23.65 -15.69
N SER A 196 -6.11 22.95 -15.77
CA SER A 196 -6.93 22.64 -14.60
C SER A 196 -6.14 21.86 -13.55
N SER A 197 -6.61 21.75 -12.31
CA SER A 197 -6.02 20.84 -11.31
C SER A 197 -6.84 19.56 -11.25
N TRP A 198 -6.20 18.43 -10.96
CA TRP A 198 -6.92 17.20 -10.64
C TRP A 198 -6.48 16.66 -9.29
N GLY A 199 -7.38 15.95 -8.62
CA GLY A 199 -7.03 15.16 -7.47
C GLY A 199 -8.14 14.22 -7.04
N PHE A 200 -8.02 13.73 -5.82
CA PHE A 200 -8.95 12.78 -5.22
C PHE A 200 -8.94 12.93 -3.71
N SER A 201 -9.93 12.34 -3.04
CA SER A 201 -9.99 12.27 -1.59
C SER A 201 -9.93 10.82 -1.14
N ILE A 202 -9.15 10.53 -0.10
CA ILE A 202 -9.22 9.26 0.62
C ILE A 202 -10.03 9.49 1.89
N ARG A 203 -11.07 8.69 2.10
CA ARG A 203 -11.83 8.68 3.34
C ARG A 203 -11.44 7.47 4.18
N LEU A 204 -11.02 7.74 5.41
CA LEU A 204 -10.77 6.74 6.44
C LEU A 204 -11.94 6.70 7.41
N GLY A 205 -12.54 5.52 7.55
CA GLY A 205 -13.67 5.28 8.44
C GLY A 205 -13.33 4.32 9.57
N GLN A 206 -14.34 4.07 10.42
CA GLN A 206 -14.25 3.04 11.44
C GLN A 206 -14.00 1.65 10.81
N PRO A 207 -13.28 0.77 11.51
CA PRO A 207 -13.17 -0.66 11.19
C PRO A 207 -14.54 -1.34 10.98
#